data_AF-A0AA88DZJ6-F1
#
_entry.id   AF-A0AA88DZJ6-F1
#
_cell.length_a   1.000
_cell.length_b   1.000
_cell.length_c   1.000
_cell.angle_alpha   90.00
_cell.angle_beta   90.00
_cell.angle_gamma   90.00
#
_symmetry.space_group_name_H-M   'P 1'
#
loop_
_entity.id
_entity.type
_entity.pdbx_description
1 polymer ?
#
loop_
_entity_poly.entity_id
_entity_poly.type
_entity_poly.pdbx_seq_one_letter_code
_entity_poly.pdbx_strand_id
1 'polypeptide(L)'
;MALELVSEAFLSSLFQTLFENLASSEVLDFFRKKKLNPGLLKNLEILLISAEAVLDDAEGKQLGNRHLRKWLLQLKEEIYAAEDLMVEISDECLPTDMEGESSSRPIKVRRLSLPFFSKTACEKEIQPKIQKIIGTLELLLKQKTHLGLEETSVRNGSYNSQRLLATSIVEESDVYGRDYDKEKIIDLLLSNDDSGNKVHVIPIVGMAGIGKTTLAGLVYNNDRVSRSFYVKAWVTVSDNFDALRITKTILQNVEKSDSQAHDNKDLNQLQEALKKALEGRKFFFVLDDVWNKKYNLWHVFMRALETGARGSKLIVTTRDEKIASMVAPNVQPHQLGAISGEECQKLLAKHVFCNGSSIAYPNMEVISRKVVERCKGLPLAVISLAGLLRAQPNPKEWERILHADIWEMPNNDDVEILPSLWLSYRYLPPHLKRCFAYCSLFPHDYEFDKEELILLWRAENLLAIRKGERPEEVGEDYFNDLVARSLFRRTPNLRYVMHDLVSDLAKFVSAEFCLSWDEYNSNTSKSKARHLFLTAKIVDFKALSQAKYLHTLLAPY
;
A
#
# COMPACT_ATOMS: atom_id res chain seq x y z
N MET A 1 -13.21 24.67 22.70
CA MET A 1 -14.08 23.89 21.80
C MET A 1 -13.23 23.47 20.61
N ALA A 2 -12.75 22.23 20.62
CA ALA A 2 -12.07 21.64 19.47
C ALA A 2 -13.13 21.42 18.39
N LEU A 3 -12.97 22.05 17.23
CA LEU A 3 -13.83 21.85 16.07
C LEU A 3 -13.31 20.61 15.33
N GLU A 4 -14.06 19.53 15.38
CA GLU A 4 -13.70 18.19 14.88
C GLU A 4 -13.37 18.15 13.38
N LEU A 5 -12.50 17.19 13.03
CA LEU A 5 -11.94 16.93 11.71
C LEU A 5 -13.02 16.45 10.73
N VAL A 6 -13.05 16.99 9.51
CA VAL A 6 -13.90 16.46 8.42
C VAL A 6 -13.17 15.27 7.79
N SER A 7 -13.24 14.11 8.44
CA SER A 7 -12.70 12.85 7.92
C SER A 7 -13.72 11.73 8.12
N GLU A 8 -14.39 11.30 7.06
CA GLU A 8 -15.29 10.14 7.12
C GLU A 8 -14.47 8.84 7.17
N ALA A 9 -14.88 7.88 7.99
CA ALA A 9 -14.10 6.70 8.31
C ALA A 9 -14.10 5.60 7.24
N PHE A 10 -13.14 4.67 7.40
CA PHE A 10 -12.93 3.52 6.52
C PHE A 10 -14.22 2.72 6.22
N LEU A 11 -15.03 2.42 7.24
CA LEU A 11 -16.23 1.60 7.08
C LEU A 11 -17.46 2.40 6.62
N SER A 12 -17.43 3.73 6.54
CA SER A 12 -18.64 4.53 6.30
C SER A 12 -19.36 4.16 4.99
N SER A 13 -18.60 3.87 3.93
CA SER A 13 -19.18 3.37 2.68
C SER A 13 -19.81 1.97 2.81
N LEU A 14 -19.28 1.11 3.68
CA LEU A 14 -19.83 -0.22 3.94
C LEU A 14 -21.11 -0.14 4.77
N PHE A 15 -21.20 0.77 5.74
CA PHE A 15 -22.43 1.04 6.48
C PHE A 15 -23.56 1.47 5.55
N GLN A 16 -23.29 2.36 4.58
CA GLN A 16 -24.27 2.74 3.56
C GLN A 16 -24.79 1.53 2.77
N THR A 17 -23.89 0.67 2.28
CA THR A 17 -24.29 -0.56 1.57
C THR A 17 -25.10 -1.51 2.47
N LEU A 18 -24.74 -1.64 3.75
CA LEU A 18 -25.49 -2.47 4.69
C LEU A 18 -26.90 -1.92 4.95
N PHE A 19 -27.06 -0.61 5.09
CA PHE A 19 -28.38 0.01 5.25
C PHE A 19 -29.25 -0.19 3.99
N GLU A 20 -28.68 -0.02 2.80
CA GLU A 20 -29.37 -0.31 1.54
C GLU A 20 -29.80 -1.77 1.44
N ASN A 21 -28.93 -2.71 1.81
CA ASN A 21 -29.23 -4.14 1.81
C ASN A 21 -30.29 -4.50 2.86
N LEU A 22 -30.23 -3.93 4.08
CA LEU A 22 -31.23 -4.14 5.12
C LEU A 22 -32.62 -3.63 4.70
N ALA A 23 -32.66 -2.55 3.92
CA ALA A 23 -33.88 -1.97 3.38
C ALA A 23 -34.35 -2.63 2.06
N SER A 24 -33.57 -3.55 1.50
CA SER A 24 -33.86 -4.18 0.21
C SER A 24 -35.13 -5.05 0.27
N SER A 25 -35.86 -5.08 -0.84
CA SER A 25 -37.07 -5.91 -0.95
C SER A 25 -36.75 -7.40 -0.80
N GLU A 26 -35.57 -7.82 -1.24
CA GLU A 26 -35.07 -9.17 -1.23
C GLU A 26 -34.91 -9.69 0.21
N VAL A 27 -34.26 -8.91 1.07
CA VAL A 27 -34.06 -9.28 2.49
C VAL A 27 -35.38 -9.25 3.25
N LEU A 28 -36.23 -8.25 3.01
CA LEU A 28 -37.53 -8.15 3.67
C LEU A 28 -38.47 -9.30 3.28
N ASP A 29 -38.52 -9.64 1.99
CA ASP A 29 -39.31 -10.76 1.49
C ASP A 29 -38.76 -12.10 1.98
N PHE A 30 -37.44 -12.25 2.10
CA PHE A 30 -36.83 -13.43 2.70
C PHE A 30 -37.31 -13.64 4.14
N PHE A 31 -37.21 -12.60 4.98
CA PHE A 31 -37.67 -12.66 6.37
C PHE A 31 -39.16 -12.96 6.46
N ARG A 32 -39.97 -12.37 5.57
CA ARG A 32 -41.42 -12.62 5.50
C ARG A 32 -41.73 -14.06 5.09
N LYS A 33 -41.12 -14.56 4.00
CA LYS A 33 -41.32 -15.92 3.46
C LYS A 33 -40.91 -16.99 4.47
N LYS A 34 -39.79 -16.77 5.17
CA LYS A 34 -39.23 -17.70 6.16
C LYS A 34 -39.81 -17.53 7.58
N LYS A 35 -40.72 -16.58 7.80
CA LYS A 35 -41.34 -16.26 9.11
C LYS A 35 -40.31 -15.94 10.21
N LEU A 36 -39.20 -15.31 9.84
CA LEU A 36 -38.19 -14.83 10.79
C LEU A 36 -38.70 -13.59 11.53
N ASN A 37 -38.17 -13.33 12.74
CA ASN A 37 -38.57 -12.17 13.53
C ASN A 37 -38.05 -10.86 12.87
N PRO A 38 -38.92 -9.97 12.35
CA PRO A 38 -38.50 -8.71 11.74
C PRO A 38 -37.84 -7.75 12.74
N GLY A 39 -38.08 -7.93 14.04
CA GLY A 39 -37.40 -7.16 15.09
C GLY A 39 -35.88 -7.36 15.12
N LEU A 40 -35.37 -8.47 14.58
CA LEU A 40 -33.92 -8.70 14.49
C LEU A 40 -33.25 -7.72 13.52
N LEU A 41 -33.86 -7.48 12.35
CA LEU A 41 -33.35 -6.52 11.36
C LEU A 41 -33.36 -5.10 11.93
N LYS A 42 -34.45 -4.71 12.58
CA LYS A 42 -34.58 -3.40 13.20
C LYS A 42 -33.56 -3.19 14.34
N ASN A 43 -33.33 -4.22 15.16
CA ASN A 43 -32.33 -4.15 16.22
C ASN A 43 -30.92 -4.01 15.64
N LEU A 44 -30.59 -4.78 14.59
CA LEU A 44 -29.31 -4.68 13.91
C LEU A 44 -29.11 -3.28 13.31
N GLU A 45 -30.11 -2.73 12.63
CA GLU A 45 -30.09 -1.37 12.07
C GLU A 45 -29.78 -0.31 13.14
N ILE A 46 -30.46 -0.35 14.30
CA ILE A 46 -30.22 0.59 15.42
C ILE A 46 -28.78 0.50 15.93
N LEU A 47 -28.25 -0.71 16.06
CA LEU A 47 -26.87 -0.93 16.53
C LEU A 47 -25.85 -0.45 15.50
N LEU A 48 -26.11 -0.67 14.21
CA LEU A 48 -25.27 -0.17 13.13
C LEU A 48 -25.23 1.36 13.10
N ILE A 49 -26.38 2.04 13.24
CA ILE A 49 -26.44 3.51 13.36
C ILE A 49 -25.59 3.99 14.56
N SER A 50 -25.72 3.31 15.69
CA SER A 50 -24.96 3.65 16.91
C SER A 50 -23.45 3.44 16.74
N ALA A 51 -23.04 2.44 15.96
CA ALA A 51 -21.64 2.16 15.65
C ALA A 51 -21.05 3.13 14.63
N GLU A 52 -21.82 3.50 13.60
CA GLU A 52 -21.41 4.49 12.60
C GLU A 52 -21.12 5.85 13.24
N ALA A 53 -21.96 6.27 14.20
CA ALA A 53 -21.85 7.57 14.88
C ALA A 53 -20.53 7.81 15.65
N VAL A 54 -19.76 6.75 15.94
CA VAL A 54 -18.48 6.85 16.67
C VAL A 54 -17.27 6.44 15.84
N LEU A 55 -17.50 6.06 14.59
CA LEU A 55 -16.50 5.42 13.76
C LEU A 55 -15.35 6.39 13.39
N ASP A 56 -15.69 7.64 13.08
CA ASP A 56 -14.73 8.69 12.70
C ASP A 56 -13.78 9.04 13.84
N ASP A 57 -14.33 9.24 15.04
CA ASP A 57 -13.56 9.52 16.25
C ASP A 57 -12.66 8.33 16.63
N ALA A 58 -13.23 7.12 16.60
CA ALA A 58 -12.48 5.90 16.89
C ALA A 58 -11.31 5.72 15.90
N GLU A 59 -11.56 5.87 14.59
CA GLU A 59 -10.50 5.74 13.58
C GLU A 59 -9.40 6.77 13.80
N GLY A 60 -9.77 8.01 14.13
CA GLY A 60 -8.82 9.11 14.39
C GLY A 60 -7.88 8.88 15.58
N LYS A 61 -8.38 8.24 16.65
CA LYS A 61 -7.64 8.01 17.91
C LYS A 61 -6.84 6.70 17.95
N GLN A 62 -6.98 5.83 16.95
CA GLN A 62 -6.44 4.45 17.02
C GLN A 62 -4.91 4.35 17.11
N LEU A 63 -4.16 5.34 16.60
CA LEU A 63 -2.70 5.26 16.51
C LEU A 63 -2.00 5.29 17.88
N GLY A 64 -2.61 5.95 18.87
CA GLY A 64 -2.04 6.07 20.23
C GLY A 64 -2.72 5.19 21.26
N ASN A 65 -3.76 4.43 20.88
CA ASN A 65 -4.55 3.65 21.81
C ASN A 65 -4.72 2.21 21.31
N ARG A 66 -3.86 1.32 21.81
CA ARG A 66 -3.88 -0.12 21.45
C ARG A 66 -5.21 -0.79 21.79
N HIS A 67 -5.86 -0.39 22.89
CA HIS A 67 -7.16 -0.93 23.28
C HIS A 67 -8.25 -0.52 22.30
N LEU A 68 -8.26 0.76 21.91
CA LEU A 68 -9.18 1.27 20.90
C LEU A 68 -8.95 0.62 19.53
N ARG A 69 -7.69 0.43 19.12
CA ARG A 69 -7.36 -0.30 17.90
C ARG A 69 -7.93 -1.72 17.91
N LYS A 70 -7.78 -2.44 19.03
CA LYS A 70 -8.34 -3.78 19.17
C LYS A 70 -9.89 -3.77 19.09
N TRP A 71 -10.52 -2.79 19.73
CA TRP A 71 -11.97 -2.60 19.66
C TRP A 71 -12.45 -2.33 18.23
N LEU A 72 -11.74 -1.47 17.48
CA LEU A 72 -12.04 -1.19 16.07
C LEU A 72 -11.90 -2.42 15.17
N LEU A 73 -10.89 -3.27 15.42
CA LEU A 73 -10.73 -4.51 14.67
C LEU A 73 -11.90 -5.47 14.92
N GLN A 74 -12.34 -5.59 16.17
CA GLN A 74 -13.52 -6.39 16.52
C GLN A 74 -14.80 -5.82 15.88
N LEU A 75 -14.96 -4.49 15.88
CA LEU A 75 -16.08 -3.87 15.17
C LEU A 75 -16.02 -4.17 13.66
N LYS A 76 -14.86 -4.00 13.03
CA LYS A 76 -14.65 -4.35 11.60
C LYS A 76 -15.07 -5.79 11.32
N GLU A 77 -14.66 -6.76 12.14
CA GLU A 77 -15.04 -8.17 12.01
C GLU A 77 -16.55 -8.37 12.01
N GLU A 78 -17.28 -7.72 12.92
CA GLU A 78 -18.73 -7.87 13.03
C GLU A 78 -19.49 -7.19 11.88
N ILE A 79 -19.02 -6.02 11.41
CA ILE A 79 -19.60 -5.34 10.24
C ILE A 79 -19.43 -6.20 8.99
N TYR A 80 -18.25 -6.78 8.82
CA TYR A 80 -17.95 -7.72 7.76
C TYR A 80 -18.79 -9.01 7.83
N ALA A 81 -19.03 -9.56 9.04
CA ALA A 81 -19.92 -10.69 9.21
C ALA A 81 -21.38 -10.34 8.86
N ALA A 82 -21.81 -9.09 9.10
CA ALA A 82 -23.12 -8.61 8.67
C ALA A 82 -23.21 -8.52 7.14
N GLU A 83 -22.15 -8.05 6.46
CA GLU A 83 -22.08 -8.01 4.99
C GLU A 83 -22.20 -9.40 4.38
N ASP A 84 -21.43 -10.37 4.88
CA ASP A 84 -21.49 -11.77 4.42
C ASP A 84 -22.89 -12.35 4.56
N LEU A 85 -23.58 -12.05 5.67
CA LEU A 85 -24.94 -12.49 5.91
C LEU A 85 -25.92 -11.90 4.90
N MET A 86 -25.76 -10.64 4.49
CA MET A 86 -26.60 -10.03 3.45
C MET A 86 -26.38 -10.68 2.09
N VAL A 87 -25.14 -11.04 1.76
CA VAL A 87 -24.81 -11.77 0.54
C VAL A 87 -25.42 -13.18 0.57
N GLU A 88 -25.30 -13.89 1.70
CA GLU A 88 -25.89 -15.22 1.91
C GLU A 88 -27.42 -15.21 1.71
N ILE A 89 -28.12 -14.22 2.28
CA ILE A 89 -29.57 -14.04 2.09
C ILE A 89 -29.92 -13.74 0.63
N SER A 90 -29.13 -12.90 -0.03
CA SER A 90 -29.37 -12.52 -1.43
C SER A 90 -29.19 -13.70 -2.38
N ASP A 91 -28.15 -14.52 -2.17
CA ASP A 91 -27.90 -15.74 -2.95
C ASP A 91 -28.99 -16.79 -2.75
N GLU A 92 -29.58 -16.89 -1.55
CA GLU A 92 -30.75 -17.76 -1.30
C GLU A 92 -32.02 -17.31 -2.03
N CYS A 93 -32.15 -16.01 -2.31
CA CYS A 93 -33.29 -15.43 -3.01
C CYS A 93 -33.26 -15.62 -4.54
N LEU A 94 -32.13 -16.07 -5.13
CA LEU A 94 -32.01 -16.26 -6.57
C LEU A 94 -32.81 -17.48 -7.07
N PRO A 95 -33.59 -17.35 -8.17
CA PRO A 95 -34.33 -18.46 -8.78
C PRO A 95 -33.38 -19.59 -9.23
N THR A 96 -33.81 -20.85 -9.10
CA THR A 96 -32.97 -22.03 -9.37
C THR A 96 -32.87 -22.38 -10.86
N ASP A 97 -33.53 -21.61 -11.73
CA ASP A 97 -33.77 -21.99 -13.13
C ASP A 97 -32.86 -21.19 -14.08
N MET A 98 -31.61 -21.61 -14.23
CA MET A 98 -30.76 -21.26 -15.37
C MET A 98 -29.98 -22.50 -15.85
N GLU A 99 -30.70 -23.59 -16.15
CA GLU A 99 -30.28 -24.54 -17.19
C GLU A 99 -30.80 -23.99 -18.52
N GLY A 100 -29.99 -23.23 -19.26
CA GLY A 100 -30.45 -22.68 -20.53
C GLY A 100 -29.46 -21.76 -21.24
N GLU A 101 -28.81 -22.32 -22.26
CA GLU A 101 -28.27 -21.66 -23.46
C GLU A 101 -26.96 -20.85 -23.37
N SER A 102 -25.93 -21.50 -23.94
CA SER A 102 -24.67 -20.94 -24.39
C SER A 102 -24.85 -19.85 -25.46
N SER A 103 -24.32 -18.65 -25.22
CA SER A 103 -23.75 -17.83 -26.29
C SER A 103 -22.60 -16.95 -25.79
N SER A 104 -21.71 -16.63 -26.71
CA SER A 104 -20.31 -16.22 -26.56
C SER A 104 -20.05 -14.74 -26.21
N ARG A 105 -19.08 -14.44 -25.32
CA ARG A 105 -18.05 -13.35 -25.33
C ARG A 105 -17.43 -13.11 -23.91
N PRO A 106 -16.34 -12.32 -23.74
CA PRO A 106 -15.01 -12.80 -23.29
C PRO A 106 -14.75 -12.63 -21.78
N ILE A 107 -13.68 -13.30 -21.31
CA ILE A 107 -13.13 -13.32 -19.94
C ILE A 107 -14.17 -13.60 -18.86
N LYS A 108 -14.45 -14.89 -18.69
CA LYS A 108 -15.26 -15.41 -17.58
C LYS A 108 -14.47 -15.29 -16.28
N VAL A 109 -14.74 -14.26 -15.48
CA VAL A 109 -14.60 -14.36 -14.03
C VAL A 109 -15.64 -15.39 -13.59
N ARG A 110 -15.24 -16.67 -13.52
CA ARG A 110 -16.07 -17.71 -12.92
C ARG A 110 -16.13 -17.38 -11.43
N ARG A 111 -17.27 -16.85 -10.94
CA ARG A 111 -17.65 -17.03 -9.54
C ARG A 111 -17.69 -18.54 -9.32
N LEU A 112 -16.64 -19.09 -8.72
CA LEU A 112 -16.61 -20.48 -8.30
C LEU A 112 -17.55 -20.58 -7.09
N SER A 113 -18.84 -20.81 -7.35
CA SER A 113 -19.74 -21.31 -6.34
C SER A 113 -19.25 -22.70 -5.94
N LEU A 114 -18.53 -22.78 -4.81
CA LEU A 114 -18.13 -24.05 -4.24
C LEU A 114 -19.40 -24.86 -3.93
N PRO A 115 -19.54 -26.11 -4.41
CA PRO A 115 -20.78 -26.89 -4.30
C PRO A 115 -21.07 -27.44 -2.89
N PHE A 116 -20.51 -26.84 -1.84
CA PHE A 116 -20.50 -27.43 -0.48
C PHE A 116 -21.68 -27.05 0.43
N PHE A 117 -22.55 -26.12 0.04
CA PHE A 117 -23.72 -25.77 0.85
C PHE A 117 -24.99 -26.41 0.28
N SER A 118 -25.47 -27.48 0.92
CA SER A 118 -26.82 -27.98 0.66
C SER A 118 -27.82 -26.89 1.08
N LYS A 119 -28.67 -26.42 0.16
CA LYS A 119 -29.66 -25.34 0.35
C LYS A 119 -30.58 -25.51 1.57
N THR A 120 -30.78 -26.74 2.06
CA THR A 120 -31.67 -27.03 3.21
C THR A 120 -31.00 -26.94 4.59
N ALA A 121 -29.67 -26.86 4.66
CA ALA A 121 -28.94 -26.73 5.93
C ALA A 121 -28.78 -25.26 6.38
N CYS A 122 -28.86 -24.32 5.43
CA CYS A 122 -28.59 -22.90 5.62
C CYS A 122 -29.70 -22.17 6.44
N GLU A 123 -30.96 -22.63 6.30
CA GLU A 123 -32.14 -21.99 6.88
C GLU A 123 -32.13 -21.88 8.42
N LYS A 124 -31.54 -22.87 9.12
CA LYS A 124 -31.47 -22.88 10.59
C LYS A 124 -30.29 -22.08 11.14
N GLU A 125 -29.39 -21.58 10.28
CA GLU A 125 -28.18 -20.89 10.70
C GLU A 125 -28.27 -19.36 10.62
N ILE A 126 -29.14 -18.79 9.77
CA ILE A 126 -29.24 -17.32 9.60
C ILE A 126 -29.71 -16.61 10.88
N GLN A 127 -30.75 -17.12 11.54
CA GLN A 127 -31.26 -16.53 12.78
C GLN A 127 -30.23 -16.56 13.94
N PRO A 128 -29.53 -17.66 14.23
CA PRO A 128 -28.48 -17.63 15.25
C PRO A 128 -27.27 -16.77 14.82
N LYS A 129 -26.94 -16.68 13.52
CA LYS A 129 -25.89 -15.77 13.02
C LYS A 129 -26.25 -14.30 13.29
N ILE A 130 -27.46 -13.84 12.94
CA ILE A 130 -27.86 -12.44 13.17
C ILE A 130 -27.93 -12.12 14.67
N GLN A 131 -28.42 -13.05 15.49
CA GLN A 131 -28.45 -12.88 16.95
C GLN A 131 -27.04 -12.79 17.55
N LYS A 132 -26.08 -13.57 17.03
CA LYS A 132 -24.68 -13.49 17.43
C LYS A 132 -24.10 -12.11 17.10
N ILE A 133 -24.30 -11.61 15.88
CA ILE A 133 -23.81 -10.28 15.46
C ILE A 133 -24.40 -9.19 16.37
N ILE A 134 -25.72 -9.20 16.59
CA ILE A 134 -26.40 -8.27 17.49
C ILE A 134 -25.78 -8.33 18.90
N GLY A 135 -25.61 -9.53 19.46
CA GLY A 135 -25.05 -9.71 20.80
C GLY A 135 -23.61 -9.18 20.93
N THR A 136 -22.77 -9.40 19.91
CA THR A 136 -21.40 -8.85 19.91
C THR A 136 -21.40 -7.33 19.78
N LEU A 137 -22.20 -6.77 18.87
CA LEU A 137 -22.33 -5.32 18.69
C LEU A 137 -22.80 -4.62 19.97
N GLU A 138 -23.79 -5.18 20.68
CA GLU A 138 -24.23 -4.66 21.98
C GLU A 138 -23.10 -4.64 23.01
N LEU A 139 -22.26 -5.68 23.06
CA LEU A 139 -21.11 -5.73 23.97
C LEU A 139 -20.05 -4.69 23.60
N LEU A 140 -19.76 -4.51 22.31
CA LEU A 140 -18.82 -3.50 21.83
C LEU A 140 -19.31 -2.09 22.12
N LEU A 141 -20.58 -1.80 21.88
CA LEU A 141 -21.16 -0.47 22.09
C LEU A 141 -21.26 -0.10 23.57
N LYS A 142 -21.40 -1.06 24.49
CA LYS A 142 -21.29 -0.82 25.95
C LYS A 142 -19.90 -0.30 26.37
N GLN A 143 -18.85 -0.61 25.60
CA GLN A 143 -17.48 -0.17 25.90
C GLN A 143 -17.20 1.27 25.42
N LYS A 144 -18.06 1.84 24.56
CA LYS A 144 -17.92 3.18 23.98
C LYS A 144 -17.57 4.27 25.02
N THR A 145 -18.31 4.29 26.13
CA THR A 145 -18.14 5.30 27.19
C THR A 145 -16.80 5.18 27.91
N HIS A 146 -16.31 3.94 28.12
CA HIS A 146 -15.04 3.66 28.77
C HIS A 146 -13.85 4.00 27.86
N LEU A 147 -14.05 3.96 26.55
CA LEU A 147 -13.06 4.32 25.54
C LEU A 147 -13.02 5.83 25.24
N GLY A 148 -13.93 6.63 25.83
CA GLY A 148 -14.01 8.07 25.60
C GLY A 148 -14.32 8.44 24.15
N LEU A 149 -15.18 7.64 23.51
CA LEU A 149 -15.61 7.87 22.13
C LEU A 149 -16.75 8.88 22.08
N GLU A 150 -16.58 9.91 21.26
CA GLU A 150 -17.55 10.99 21.07
C GLU A 150 -18.35 10.77 19.79
N GLU A 151 -19.62 11.19 19.80
CA GLU A 151 -20.48 11.15 18.62
C GLU A 151 -20.12 12.30 17.71
N THR A 152 -19.57 11.98 16.55
CA THR A 152 -19.18 12.96 15.55
C THR A 152 -20.41 13.32 14.73
N SER A 153 -20.76 14.60 14.66
CA SER A 153 -21.86 15.02 13.78
C SER A 153 -21.43 14.85 12.32
N VAL A 154 -22.05 13.92 11.60
CA VAL A 154 -21.81 13.68 10.16
C VAL A 154 -21.97 15.01 9.41
N ARG A 155 -20.85 15.62 9.01
CA ARG A 155 -20.85 16.75 8.10
C ARG A 155 -20.33 16.27 6.76
N ASN A 156 -21.25 16.16 5.80
CA ASN A 156 -20.94 15.93 4.40
C ASN A 156 -20.01 17.04 3.90
N GLY A 157 -18.70 16.79 3.92
CA GLY A 157 -17.74 17.64 3.25
C GLY A 157 -17.87 17.41 1.75
N SER A 158 -18.20 18.45 0.98
CA SER A 158 -18.07 18.39 -0.47
C SER A 158 -16.58 18.29 -0.80
N TYR A 159 -16.08 17.08 -1.07
CA TYR A 159 -14.74 16.86 -1.59
C TYR A 159 -14.69 17.40 -3.02
N ASN A 160 -14.48 18.71 -3.17
CA ASN A 160 -14.19 19.30 -4.46
C ASN A 160 -12.73 18.98 -4.79
N SER A 161 -12.49 17.78 -5.32
CA SER A 161 -11.22 17.46 -5.99
C SER A 161 -11.13 18.39 -7.20
N GLN A 162 -10.44 19.53 -7.06
CA GLN A 162 -10.05 20.31 -8.23
C GLN A 162 -9.14 19.40 -9.07
N ARG A 163 -9.67 18.97 -10.22
CA ARG A 163 -9.00 18.12 -11.21
C ARG A 163 -7.73 18.80 -11.72
N LEU A 164 -6.64 18.62 -11.00
CA LEU A 164 -5.30 18.97 -11.47
C LEU A 164 -4.59 17.66 -11.75
N LEU A 165 -4.34 17.37 -13.03
CA LEU A 165 -3.55 16.22 -13.46
C LEU A 165 -2.18 16.29 -12.78
N ALA A 166 -1.83 15.28 -11.98
CA ALA A 166 -0.51 15.14 -11.38
C ALA A 166 0.33 14.21 -12.25
N THR A 167 1.52 14.67 -12.65
CA THR A 167 2.53 13.80 -13.25
C THR A 167 3.23 13.04 -12.13
N SER A 168 3.06 11.72 -12.11
CA SER A 168 3.64 10.82 -11.09
C SER A 168 5.01 10.25 -11.47
N ILE A 169 5.60 10.78 -12.54
CA ILE A 169 6.96 10.48 -13.00
C ILE A 169 7.90 11.43 -12.26
N VAL A 170 8.94 10.88 -11.64
CA VAL A 170 10.01 11.68 -11.00
C VAL A 170 11.07 11.96 -12.05
N GLU A 171 11.13 13.20 -12.53
CA GLU A 171 12.23 13.69 -13.36
C GLU A 171 13.40 14.16 -12.48
N GLU A 172 14.61 14.25 -13.03
CA GLU A 172 15.75 14.83 -12.31
C GLU A 172 15.47 16.27 -11.85
N SER A 173 14.65 17.02 -12.60
CA SER A 173 14.17 18.35 -12.24
C SER A 173 13.21 18.39 -11.03
N ASP A 174 12.76 17.22 -10.55
CA ASP A 174 11.83 17.06 -9.43
C ASP A 174 12.54 16.77 -8.10
N VAL A 175 13.86 16.61 -8.10
CA VAL A 175 14.63 16.27 -6.91
C VAL A 175 15.37 17.49 -6.36
N TYR A 176 15.08 17.82 -5.10
CA TYR A 176 15.62 19.01 -4.41
C TYR A 176 16.60 18.61 -3.31
N GLY A 177 17.63 19.44 -3.10
CA GLY A 177 18.59 19.29 -2.01
C GLY A 177 19.50 18.06 -2.06
N ARG A 178 19.69 17.44 -3.24
CA ARG A 178 20.48 16.20 -3.40
C ARG A 178 21.72 16.33 -4.30
N ASP A 179 22.03 17.53 -4.79
CA ASP A 179 23.14 17.72 -5.73
C ASP A 179 24.50 17.35 -5.14
N TYR A 180 24.76 17.74 -3.89
CA TYR A 180 26.01 17.39 -3.21
C TYR A 180 26.15 15.87 -3.04
N ASP A 181 25.10 15.20 -2.55
CA ASP A 181 25.09 13.75 -2.38
C ASP A 181 25.28 13.03 -3.71
N LYS A 182 24.63 13.52 -4.77
CA LYS A 182 24.71 12.98 -6.14
C LYS A 182 26.14 13.05 -6.66
N GLU A 183 26.76 14.23 -6.63
CA GLU A 183 28.13 14.42 -7.13
C GLU A 183 29.14 13.59 -6.33
N LYS A 184 29.01 13.56 -5.01
CA LYS A 184 29.89 12.74 -4.16
C LYS A 184 29.83 11.25 -4.51
N ILE A 185 28.64 10.70 -4.75
CA ILE A 185 28.51 9.29 -5.17
C ILE A 185 29.04 9.08 -6.57
N ILE A 186 28.80 10.01 -7.51
CA ILE A 186 29.37 9.93 -8.87
C ILE A 186 30.89 9.90 -8.80
N ASP A 187 31.51 10.73 -7.98
CA ASP A 187 32.96 10.75 -7.82
C ASP A 187 33.49 9.44 -7.23
N LEU A 188 32.79 8.82 -6.27
CA LEU A 188 33.12 7.47 -5.76
C LEU A 188 32.93 6.35 -6.81
N LEU A 189 31.98 6.52 -7.74
CA LEU A 189 31.78 5.56 -8.83
C LEU A 189 32.87 5.68 -9.90
N LEU A 190 33.34 6.90 -10.16
CA LEU A 190 34.35 7.19 -11.18
C LEU A 190 35.78 7.12 -10.64
N SER A 191 35.97 7.02 -9.32
CA SER A 191 37.29 6.84 -8.71
C SER A 191 37.92 5.50 -9.13
N ASN A 192 39.21 5.57 -9.47
CA ASN A 192 40.05 4.41 -9.68
C ASN A 192 40.64 3.99 -8.34
N ASP A 193 39.92 3.18 -7.57
CA ASP A 193 40.45 2.61 -6.33
C ASP A 193 41.36 1.41 -6.64
N ASP A 194 42.60 1.46 -6.14
CA ASP A 194 43.62 0.43 -6.33
C ASP A 194 43.58 -0.64 -5.21
N SER A 195 42.45 -0.79 -4.51
CA SER A 195 42.32 -1.57 -3.27
C SER A 195 42.29 -3.10 -3.46
N GLY A 196 42.77 -3.62 -4.59
CA GLY A 196 42.90 -5.05 -4.89
C GLY A 196 41.58 -5.78 -5.18
N ASN A 197 40.44 -5.28 -4.69
CA ASN A 197 39.12 -5.84 -4.94
C ASN A 197 38.62 -5.50 -6.36
N LYS A 198 38.01 -6.47 -7.04
CA LYS A 198 37.45 -6.26 -8.40
C LYS A 198 36.14 -5.48 -8.38
N VAL A 199 35.34 -5.66 -7.33
CA VAL A 199 34.01 -5.07 -7.16
C VAL A 199 33.99 -4.23 -5.88
N HIS A 200 33.62 -2.95 -5.98
CA HIS A 200 33.51 -2.06 -4.82
C HIS A 200 32.04 -1.82 -4.49
N VAL A 201 31.70 -1.94 -3.21
CA VAL A 201 30.35 -1.73 -2.70
C VAL A 201 30.27 -0.34 -2.06
N ILE A 202 29.27 0.45 -2.45
CA ILE A 202 28.97 1.78 -1.91
C ILE A 202 27.63 1.71 -1.19
N PRO A 203 27.62 1.57 0.15
CA PRO A 203 26.38 1.57 0.89
C PRO A 203 25.85 2.99 1.11
N ILE A 204 24.58 3.21 0.78
CA ILE A 204 23.81 4.43 1.07
C ILE A 204 22.83 4.09 2.20
N VAL A 205 22.99 4.75 3.34
CA VAL A 205 22.20 4.49 4.55
C VAL A 205 21.38 5.72 4.91
N GLY A 206 20.18 5.51 5.41
CA GLY A 206 19.34 6.61 5.88
C GLY A 206 17.92 6.15 6.21
N MET A 207 17.19 7.00 6.92
CA MET A 207 15.83 6.72 7.39
C MET A 207 14.85 6.39 6.26
N ALA A 208 13.71 5.80 6.59
CA ALA A 208 12.64 5.54 5.64
C ALA A 208 12.08 6.87 5.06
N GLY A 209 11.75 6.89 3.77
CA GLY A 209 11.21 8.09 3.11
C GLY A 209 12.20 9.24 2.89
N ILE A 210 13.49 9.07 3.23
CA ILE A 210 14.55 10.10 3.09
C ILE A 210 14.98 10.35 1.63
N GLY A 211 14.69 9.42 0.71
CA GLY A 211 15.03 9.53 -0.71
C GLY A 211 16.28 8.75 -1.18
N LYS A 212 16.66 7.65 -0.51
CA LYS A 212 17.80 6.79 -0.92
C LYS A 212 17.65 6.26 -2.35
N THR A 213 16.52 5.60 -2.63
CA THR A 213 16.15 5.11 -3.95
C THR A 213 16.18 6.22 -5.00
N THR A 214 15.67 7.40 -4.66
CA THR A 214 15.68 8.57 -5.54
C THR A 214 17.11 9.01 -5.88
N LEU A 215 17.98 9.11 -4.87
CA LEU A 215 19.40 9.46 -5.07
C LEU A 215 20.14 8.42 -5.92
N ALA A 216 19.94 7.12 -5.63
CA ALA A 216 20.51 6.06 -6.45
C ALA A 216 20.00 6.12 -7.90
N GLY A 217 18.73 6.50 -8.11
CA GLY A 217 18.12 6.71 -9.42
C GLY A 217 18.79 7.83 -10.21
N LEU A 218 19.02 8.97 -9.58
CA LEU A 218 19.73 10.10 -10.20
C LEU A 218 21.14 9.72 -10.65
N VAL A 219 21.86 8.99 -9.81
CA VAL A 219 23.22 8.51 -10.12
C VAL A 219 23.19 7.47 -11.24
N TYR A 220 22.22 6.55 -11.21
CA TYR A 220 22.11 5.47 -12.19
C TYR A 220 21.82 5.95 -13.61
N ASN A 221 21.01 7.02 -13.72
CA ASN A 221 20.65 7.63 -14.99
C ASN A 221 21.63 8.72 -15.44
N ASN A 222 22.66 9.04 -14.65
CA ASN A 222 23.62 10.07 -15.01
C ASN A 222 24.45 9.69 -16.24
N ASP A 223 24.69 10.67 -17.13
CA ASP A 223 25.45 10.49 -18.37
C ASP A 223 26.91 10.08 -18.14
N ARG A 224 27.58 10.64 -17.12
CA ARG A 224 28.99 10.33 -16.80
C ARG A 224 29.14 8.87 -16.38
N VAL A 225 28.20 8.39 -15.56
CA VAL A 225 28.12 7.00 -15.12
C VAL A 225 27.80 6.09 -16.30
N SER A 226 26.80 6.44 -17.11
CA SER A 226 26.41 5.64 -18.28
C SER A 226 27.51 5.52 -19.33
N ARG A 227 28.38 6.52 -19.48
CA ARG A 227 29.56 6.45 -20.37
C ARG A 227 30.69 5.56 -19.81
N SER A 228 30.75 5.40 -18.50
CA SER A 228 31.79 4.63 -17.81
C SER A 228 31.42 3.16 -17.57
N PHE A 229 30.12 2.85 -17.57
CA PHE A 229 29.59 1.52 -17.31
C PHE A 229 28.54 1.12 -18.36
N TYR A 230 28.93 0.27 -19.31
CA TYR A 230 28.03 -0.24 -20.35
C TYR A 230 27.08 -1.34 -19.85
N VAL A 231 27.51 -2.09 -18.83
CA VAL A 231 26.70 -3.15 -18.21
C VAL A 231 26.10 -2.59 -16.93
N LYS A 232 24.78 -2.36 -16.94
CA LYS A 232 24.03 -1.85 -15.79
C LYS A 232 22.85 -2.75 -15.46
N ALA A 233 22.52 -2.83 -14.18
CA ALA A 233 21.32 -3.51 -13.70
C ALA A 233 20.84 -2.85 -12.41
N TRP A 234 19.53 -2.81 -12.24
CA TRP A 234 18.88 -2.35 -11.03
C TRP A 234 17.98 -3.47 -10.52
N VAL A 235 18.10 -3.79 -9.24
CA VAL A 235 17.22 -4.76 -8.57
C VAL A 235 16.77 -4.22 -7.23
N THR A 236 15.46 -4.19 -7.01
CA THR A 236 14.91 -3.93 -5.68
C THR A 236 14.79 -5.24 -4.91
N VAL A 237 15.30 -5.23 -3.68
CA VAL A 237 15.36 -6.39 -2.79
C VAL A 237 14.17 -6.30 -1.85
N SER A 238 13.22 -7.24 -1.98
CA SER A 238 12.11 -7.36 -1.03
C SER A 238 12.62 -7.71 0.37
N ASP A 239 11.73 -7.66 1.38
CA ASP A 239 11.98 -8.04 2.79
C ASP A 239 12.89 -9.27 2.96
N ASN A 240 12.72 -10.27 2.08
CA ASN A 240 13.61 -11.42 1.98
C ASN A 240 14.65 -11.28 0.86
N PHE A 241 15.93 -11.34 1.24
CA PHE A 241 17.05 -11.49 0.30
C PHE A 241 16.99 -12.87 -0.38
N ASP A 242 16.44 -12.87 -1.60
CA ASP A 242 16.36 -14.04 -2.48
C ASP A 242 17.47 -13.95 -3.54
N ALA A 243 18.56 -14.68 -3.30
CA ALA A 243 19.70 -14.72 -4.22
C ALA A 243 19.32 -15.24 -5.62
N LEU A 244 18.33 -16.13 -5.73
CA LEU A 244 17.87 -16.67 -7.01
C LEU A 244 17.16 -15.58 -7.80
N ARG A 245 16.18 -14.90 -7.18
CA ARG A 245 15.46 -13.79 -7.81
C ARG A 245 16.41 -12.67 -8.22
N ILE A 246 17.30 -12.25 -7.32
CA ILE A 246 18.26 -11.17 -7.59
C ILE A 246 19.17 -11.54 -8.76
N THR A 247 19.79 -12.73 -8.73
CA THR A 247 20.68 -13.19 -9.81
C THR A 247 19.96 -13.24 -11.15
N LYS A 248 18.72 -13.74 -11.16
CA LYS A 248 17.87 -13.81 -12.35
C LYS A 248 17.58 -12.42 -12.93
N THR A 249 17.14 -11.47 -12.10
CA THR A 249 16.82 -10.10 -12.55
C THR A 249 18.06 -9.39 -13.08
N ILE A 250 19.22 -9.55 -12.44
CA ILE A 250 20.48 -8.98 -12.97
C ILE A 250 20.80 -9.61 -14.32
N LEU A 251 20.75 -10.94 -14.45
CA LEU A 251 21.07 -11.63 -15.70
C LEU A 251 20.19 -11.14 -16.85
N GLN A 252 18.87 -11.00 -16.61
CA GLN A 252 17.92 -10.47 -17.59
C GLN A 252 18.27 -9.05 -18.04
N ASN A 253 18.64 -8.16 -17.11
CA ASN A 253 19.09 -6.81 -17.43
C ASN A 253 20.39 -6.79 -18.25
N VAL A 254 21.34 -7.67 -17.90
CA VAL A 254 22.65 -7.75 -18.56
C VAL A 254 22.55 -8.32 -19.97
N GLU A 255 21.74 -9.36 -20.17
CA GLU A 255 21.53 -10.01 -21.46
C GLU A 255 20.50 -9.29 -22.34
N LYS A 256 19.70 -8.37 -21.76
CA LYS A 256 18.53 -7.75 -22.41
C LYS A 256 17.57 -8.79 -22.99
N SER A 257 17.40 -9.90 -22.27
CA SER A 257 16.57 -11.03 -22.66
C SER A 257 15.16 -10.93 -22.08
N ASP A 258 14.17 -11.56 -22.72
CA ASP A 258 12.81 -11.65 -22.20
C ASP A 258 12.75 -12.30 -20.81
N SER A 259 11.72 -11.91 -20.04
CA SER A 259 11.52 -12.34 -18.65
C SER A 259 11.39 -13.85 -18.46
N GLN A 260 10.98 -14.59 -19.50
CA GLN A 260 10.75 -16.04 -19.43
C GLN A 260 12.00 -16.91 -19.71
N ALA A 261 13.08 -16.34 -20.24
CA ALA A 261 14.25 -17.12 -20.71
C ALA A 261 14.97 -17.92 -19.60
N HIS A 262 14.72 -17.57 -18.33
CA HIS A 262 15.47 -18.08 -17.18
C HIS A 262 14.57 -18.65 -16.06
N ASP A 263 13.28 -18.90 -16.33
CA ASP A 263 12.30 -19.32 -15.30
C ASP A 263 12.55 -20.72 -14.73
N ASN A 264 13.13 -21.62 -15.54
CA ASN A 264 13.39 -23.01 -15.19
C ASN A 264 14.80 -23.27 -14.65
N LYS A 265 15.61 -22.22 -14.45
CA LYS A 265 17.00 -22.37 -14.02
C LYS A 265 17.13 -22.34 -12.50
N ASP A 266 17.95 -23.23 -11.98
CA ASP A 266 18.35 -23.17 -10.57
C ASP A 266 19.37 -22.04 -10.33
N LEU A 267 19.67 -21.76 -9.05
CA LEU A 267 20.59 -20.70 -8.67
C LEU A 267 21.99 -20.90 -9.28
N ASN A 268 22.49 -22.14 -9.35
CA ASN A 268 23.83 -22.40 -9.87
C ASN A 268 23.91 -22.11 -11.38
N GLN A 269 22.92 -22.55 -12.14
CA GLN A 269 22.82 -22.28 -13.57
C GLN A 269 22.72 -20.78 -13.86
N LEU A 270 21.95 -20.04 -13.06
CA LEU A 270 21.85 -18.58 -13.15
C LEU A 270 23.18 -17.91 -12.83
N GLN A 271 23.87 -18.35 -11.78
CA GLN A 271 25.16 -17.79 -11.39
C GLN A 271 26.26 -18.10 -12.41
N GLU A 272 26.26 -19.28 -13.02
CA GLU A 272 27.21 -19.62 -14.10
C GLU A 272 26.97 -18.78 -15.35
N ALA A 273 25.70 -18.58 -15.73
CA ALA A 273 25.33 -17.70 -16.83
C ALA A 273 25.74 -16.25 -16.54
N LEU A 274 25.47 -15.75 -15.33
CA LEU A 274 25.88 -14.41 -14.91
C LEU A 274 27.40 -14.25 -14.90
N LYS A 275 28.15 -15.25 -14.41
CA LYS A 275 29.62 -15.21 -14.44
C LYS A 275 30.17 -15.08 -15.85
N LYS A 276 29.66 -15.88 -16.79
CA LYS A 276 30.02 -15.82 -18.22
C LYS A 276 29.63 -14.48 -18.83
N ALA A 277 28.46 -13.96 -18.47
CA ALA A 277 28.04 -12.64 -18.91
C ALA A 277 29.00 -11.56 -18.37
N LEU A 278 29.43 -11.60 -17.12
CA LEU A 278 30.26 -10.51 -16.56
C LEU A 278 31.76 -10.65 -16.85
N GLU A 279 32.19 -11.77 -17.40
CA GLU A 279 33.61 -12.07 -17.62
C GLU A 279 34.31 -10.97 -18.41
N GLY A 280 35.30 -10.33 -17.78
CA GLY A 280 36.10 -9.26 -18.39
C GLY A 280 35.37 -7.94 -18.64
N ARG A 281 34.10 -7.80 -18.21
CA ARG A 281 33.30 -6.57 -18.39
C ARG A 281 33.23 -5.75 -17.11
N LYS A 282 33.37 -4.43 -17.24
CA LYS A 282 33.15 -3.47 -16.14
C LYS A 282 31.65 -3.21 -16.01
N PHE A 283 31.08 -3.42 -14.83
CA PHE A 283 29.64 -3.27 -14.59
C PHE A 283 29.33 -2.32 -13.44
N PHE A 284 28.11 -1.82 -13.43
CA PHE A 284 27.56 -1.03 -12.33
C PHE A 284 26.14 -1.48 -11.98
N PHE A 285 25.96 -1.99 -10.76
CA PHE A 285 24.68 -2.49 -10.28
C PHE A 285 24.15 -1.70 -9.09
N VAL A 286 22.83 -1.66 -8.96
CA VAL A 286 22.12 -1.10 -7.80
C VAL A 286 21.26 -2.21 -7.17
N LEU A 287 21.49 -2.45 -5.88
CA LEU A 287 20.61 -3.26 -5.03
C LEU A 287 19.87 -2.31 -4.09
N ASP A 288 18.59 -2.09 -4.39
CA ASP A 288 17.75 -1.15 -3.66
C ASP A 288 16.98 -1.83 -2.52
N ASP A 289 16.87 -1.12 -1.39
CA ASP A 289 16.19 -1.49 -0.13
C ASP A 289 16.58 -2.86 0.46
N VAL A 290 17.87 -3.08 0.73
CA VAL A 290 18.33 -4.35 1.33
C VAL A 290 18.01 -4.42 2.83
N TRP A 291 17.22 -5.44 3.23
CA TRP A 291 16.77 -5.67 4.62
C TRP A 291 17.43 -6.84 5.35
N ASN A 292 17.99 -7.82 4.63
CA ASN A 292 18.39 -9.08 5.23
C ASN A 292 19.85 -9.09 5.73
N LYS A 293 20.08 -9.61 6.94
CA LYS A 293 21.40 -9.77 7.59
C LYS A 293 22.06 -11.14 7.34
N LYS A 294 21.50 -11.97 6.46
CA LYS A 294 22.06 -13.29 6.12
C LYS A 294 23.35 -13.16 5.32
N TYR A 295 24.47 -13.03 6.03
CA TYR A 295 25.81 -12.94 5.47
C TYR A 295 26.13 -14.03 4.44
N ASN A 296 25.69 -15.27 4.67
CA ASN A 296 25.96 -16.39 3.76
C ASN A 296 25.32 -16.17 2.37
N LEU A 297 24.09 -15.66 2.31
CA LEU A 297 23.41 -15.40 1.03
C LEU A 297 24.07 -14.24 0.28
N TRP A 298 24.47 -13.20 1.00
CA TRP A 298 25.24 -12.09 0.44
C TRP A 298 26.57 -12.58 -0.17
N HIS A 299 27.32 -13.41 0.56
CA HIS A 299 28.59 -13.95 0.08
C HIS A 299 28.40 -14.85 -1.16
N VAL A 300 27.38 -15.72 -1.16
CA VAL A 300 27.05 -16.56 -2.33
C VAL A 300 26.71 -15.70 -3.55
N PHE A 301 25.98 -14.60 -3.36
CA PHE A 301 25.68 -13.64 -4.43
C PHE A 301 26.95 -12.93 -4.95
N MET A 302 27.79 -12.40 -4.05
CA MET A 302 29.01 -11.69 -4.45
C MET A 302 29.99 -12.56 -5.25
N ARG A 303 30.07 -13.87 -4.96
CA ARG A 303 30.89 -14.81 -5.74
C ARG A 303 30.49 -14.90 -7.22
N ALA A 304 29.24 -14.60 -7.56
CA ALA A 304 28.79 -14.57 -8.96
C ALA A 304 29.34 -13.35 -9.72
N LEU A 305 29.78 -12.31 -9.01
CA LEU A 305 30.23 -11.03 -9.57
C LEU A 305 31.77 -10.94 -9.70
N GLU A 306 32.52 -11.87 -9.10
CA GLU A 306 33.99 -11.86 -9.04
C GLU A 306 34.70 -12.02 -10.40
N THR A 307 33.99 -12.50 -11.44
CA THR A 307 34.52 -12.60 -12.81
C THR A 307 34.53 -11.25 -13.56
N GLY A 308 33.89 -10.23 -12.99
CA GLY A 308 33.89 -8.87 -13.53
C GLY A 308 35.27 -8.24 -13.66
N ALA A 309 35.38 -7.25 -14.53
CA ALA A 309 36.57 -6.43 -14.64
C ALA A 309 36.77 -5.56 -13.39
N ARG A 310 38.03 -5.22 -13.10
CA ARG A 310 38.38 -4.30 -12.02
C ARG A 310 37.69 -2.94 -12.21
N GLY A 311 37.34 -2.33 -11.08
CA GLY A 311 36.61 -1.07 -11.05
C GLY A 311 35.10 -1.23 -11.27
N SER A 312 34.56 -2.46 -11.22
CA SER A 312 33.11 -2.67 -11.18
C SER A 312 32.54 -2.15 -9.85
N LYS A 313 31.34 -1.58 -9.89
CA LYS A 313 30.74 -0.89 -8.73
C LYS A 313 29.36 -1.45 -8.40
N LEU A 314 29.03 -1.48 -7.12
CA LEU A 314 27.74 -1.93 -6.60
C LEU A 314 27.22 -0.91 -5.58
N ILE A 315 26.08 -0.27 -5.84
CA ILE A 315 25.38 0.53 -4.83
C ILE A 315 24.43 -0.38 -4.06
N VAL A 316 24.43 -0.24 -2.75
CA VAL A 316 23.44 -0.89 -1.86
C VAL A 316 22.72 0.21 -1.10
N THR A 317 21.40 0.29 -1.20
CA THR A 317 20.62 1.19 -0.33
C THR A 317 20.01 0.38 0.82
N THR A 318 20.03 0.94 2.03
CA THR A 318 19.44 0.27 3.20
C THR A 318 19.05 1.29 4.28
N ARG A 319 18.17 0.88 5.19
CA ARG A 319 17.79 1.63 6.40
C ARG A 319 18.66 1.26 7.61
N ASP A 320 19.34 0.12 7.57
CA ASP A 320 20.07 -0.43 8.71
C ASP A 320 21.59 -0.33 8.53
N GLU A 321 22.25 0.41 9.42
CA GLU A 321 23.71 0.54 9.43
C GLU A 321 24.44 -0.79 9.59
N LYS A 322 23.84 -1.78 10.27
CA LYS A 322 24.43 -3.11 10.41
C LYS A 322 24.52 -3.82 9.07
N ILE A 323 23.57 -3.59 8.16
CA ILE A 323 23.60 -4.15 6.80
C ILE A 323 24.70 -3.47 6.00
N ALA A 324 24.87 -2.15 6.12
CA ALA A 324 25.96 -1.44 5.47
C ALA A 324 27.34 -1.98 5.89
N SER A 325 27.54 -2.19 7.20
CA SER A 325 28.76 -2.80 7.74
C SER A 325 28.93 -4.25 7.30
N MET A 326 27.84 -4.99 7.07
CA MET A 326 27.90 -6.36 6.55
C MET A 326 28.33 -6.41 5.08
N VAL A 327 27.78 -5.54 4.24
CA VAL A 327 28.03 -5.56 2.78
C VAL A 327 29.35 -4.90 2.41
N ALA A 328 29.82 -3.93 3.21
CA ALA A 328 31.07 -3.21 2.98
C ALA A 328 31.78 -2.88 4.32
N PRO A 329 32.40 -3.88 4.99
CA PRO A 329 32.96 -3.71 6.34
C PRO A 329 34.09 -2.69 6.45
N ASN A 330 34.81 -2.44 5.36
CA ASN A 330 35.95 -1.52 5.31
C ASN A 330 35.63 -0.18 4.61
N VAL A 331 34.35 0.09 4.33
CA VAL A 331 33.90 1.30 3.62
C VAL A 331 32.99 2.10 4.53
N GLN A 332 33.27 3.39 4.69
CA GLN A 332 32.35 4.26 5.41
C GLN A 332 31.06 4.43 4.58
N PRO A 333 29.88 4.11 5.14
CA PRO A 333 28.63 4.31 4.42
C PRO A 333 28.34 5.77 4.15
N HIS A 334 27.73 6.05 3.00
CA HIS A 334 27.20 7.37 2.70
C HIS A 334 25.89 7.56 3.46
N GLN A 335 25.97 8.27 4.58
CA GLN A 335 24.83 8.61 5.41
C GLN A 335 24.02 9.73 4.75
N LEU A 336 22.82 9.41 4.29
CA LEU A 336 21.92 10.33 3.63
C LEU A 336 21.08 11.08 4.66
N GLY A 337 21.34 12.38 4.79
CA GLY A 337 20.66 13.26 5.73
C GLY A 337 19.32 13.82 5.24
N ALA A 338 18.61 14.48 6.15
CA ALA A 338 17.41 15.26 5.85
C ALA A 338 17.73 16.41 4.88
N ILE A 339 16.80 16.73 3.97
CA ILE A 339 16.94 17.94 3.14
C ILE A 339 16.65 19.19 3.99
N SER A 340 17.22 20.33 3.57
CA SER A 340 17.02 21.59 4.28
C SER A 340 15.57 22.05 4.22
N GLY A 341 15.16 22.92 5.15
CA GLY A 341 13.82 23.52 5.14
C GLY A 341 13.51 24.29 3.87
N GLU A 342 14.53 24.93 3.26
CA GLU A 342 14.38 25.65 1.99
C GLU A 342 14.10 24.70 0.82
N GLU A 343 14.82 23.58 0.73
CA GLU A 343 14.61 22.56 -0.30
C GLU A 343 13.25 21.85 -0.11
N CYS A 344 12.84 21.61 1.14
CA CYS A 344 11.49 21.13 1.44
C CYS A 344 10.40 22.10 0.97
N GLN A 345 10.60 23.42 1.14
CA GLN A 345 9.61 24.41 0.67
C GLN A 345 9.50 24.39 -0.85
N LYS A 346 10.62 24.29 -1.57
CA LYS A 346 10.61 24.13 -3.04
C LYS A 346 9.87 22.87 -3.46
N LEU A 347 10.15 21.75 -2.80
CA LEU A 347 9.48 20.47 -3.05
C LEU A 347 7.97 20.57 -2.80
N LEU A 348 7.56 21.11 -1.65
CA LEU A 348 6.15 21.33 -1.31
C LEU A 348 5.46 22.22 -2.36
N ALA A 349 6.06 23.36 -2.69
CA ALA A 349 5.51 24.32 -3.64
C ALA A 349 5.30 23.70 -5.03
N LYS A 350 6.25 22.87 -5.49
CA LYS A 350 6.12 22.14 -6.74
C LYS A 350 4.89 21.22 -6.75
N HIS A 351 4.73 20.41 -5.71
CA HIS A 351 3.65 19.42 -5.63
C HIS A 351 2.27 20.05 -5.39
N VAL A 352 2.19 21.16 -4.65
CA VAL A 352 0.93 21.88 -4.39
C VAL A 352 0.51 22.76 -5.59
N PHE A 353 1.43 23.54 -6.17
CA PHE A 353 1.09 24.62 -7.11
C PHE A 353 1.34 24.31 -8.60
N CYS A 354 1.92 23.14 -8.96
CA CYS A 354 2.11 22.72 -10.35
C CYS A 354 2.73 23.79 -11.28
N ASN A 355 3.88 24.36 -10.88
CA ASN A 355 4.57 25.46 -11.57
C ASN A 355 3.80 26.81 -11.64
N GLY A 356 2.60 26.92 -11.06
CA GLY A 356 1.94 28.19 -10.79
C GLY A 356 2.62 28.93 -9.64
N SER A 357 2.75 30.24 -9.74
CA SER A 357 3.47 31.03 -8.74
C SER A 357 2.74 31.02 -7.38
N SER A 358 3.50 30.86 -6.30
CA SER A 358 3.07 30.97 -4.88
C SER A 358 2.47 32.35 -4.52
N ILE A 359 2.43 33.29 -5.48
CA ILE A 359 2.13 34.71 -5.28
C ILE A 359 0.64 34.95 -4.97
N ALA A 360 -0.24 33.97 -5.24
CA ALA A 360 -1.68 34.15 -5.06
C ALA A 360 -2.14 34.24 -3.59
N TYR A 361 -1.35 33.77 -2.60
CA TYR A 361 -1.80 33.72 -1.20
C TYR A 361 -0.66 33.88 -0.16
N PRO A 362 -0.34 35.10 0.30
CA PRO A 362 0.72 35.35 1.29
C PRO A 362 0.57 34.57 2.61
N ASN A 363 -0.67 34.34 3.07
CA ASN A 363 -0.95 33.54 4.27
C ASN A 363 -0.57 32.06 4.09
N MET A 364 -0.60 31.54 2.86
CA MET A 364 -0.25 30.15 2.56
C MET A 364 1.25 29.91 2.66
N GLU A 365 2.08 30.93 2.43
CA GLU A 365 3.54 30.84 2.57
C GLU A 365 3.98 30.68 4.03
N VAL A 366 3.29 31.35 4.95
CA VAL A 366 3.56 31.21 6.39
C VAL A 366 3.15 29.83 6.89
N ILE A 367 1.98 29.34 6.46
CA ILE A 367 1.50 28.01 6.85
C ILE A 367 2.36 26.92 6.21
N SER A 368 2.77 27.08 4.94
CA SER A 368 3.62 26.11 4.25
C SER A 368 4.97 25.92 4.93
N ARG A 369 5.56 26.99 5.49
CA ARG A 369 6.80 26.92 6.28
C ARG A 369 6.62 26.06 7.53
N LYS A 370 5.54 26.28 8.30
CA LYS A 370 5.24 25.49 9.51
C LYS A 370 4.94 24.03 9.17
N VAL A 371 4.28 23.76 8.04
CA VAL A 371 4.04 22.41 7.52
C VAL A 371 5.37 21.70 7.23
N VAL A 372 6.29 22.37 6.57
CA VAL A 372 7.63 21.83 6.28
C VAL A 372 8.41 21.52 7.55
N GLU A 373 8.32 22.37 8.57
CA GLU A 373 8.95 22.14 9.87
C GLU A 373 8.45 20.84 10.52
N ARG A 374 7.14 20.55 10.45
CA ARG A 374 6.57 19.28 10.93
C ARG A 374 7.10 18.04 10.18
N CYS A 375 7.52 18.20 8.92
CA CYS A 375 8.05 17.10 8.10
C CYS A 375 9.50 16.72 8.43
N LYS A 376 10.21 17.51 9.25
CA LYS A 376 11.58 17.25 9.70
C LYS A 376 12.57 16.92 8.57
N GLY A 377 12.36 17.50 7.38
CA GLY A 377 13.25 17.31 6.23
C GLY A 377 13.15 15.94 5.53
N LEU A 378 12.07 15.18 5.75
CA LEU A 378 11.79 13.93 5.03
C LEU A 378 11.01 14.20 3.73
N PRO A 379 11.57 13.93 2.54
CA PRO A 379 10.89 14.18 1.26
C PRO A 379 9.53 13.49 1.14
N LEU A 380 9.41 12.22 1.56
CA LEU A 380 8.13 11.51 1.48
C LEU A 380 7.05 12.16 2.37
N ALA A 381 7.43 12.67 3.55
CA ALA A 381 6.49 13.36 4.43
C ALA A 381 5.99 14.66 3.78
N VAL A 382 6.90 15.42 3.15
CA VAL A 382 6.56 16.65 2.42
C VAL A 382 5.61 16.35 1.27
N ILE A 383 5.93 15.35 0.43
CA ILE A 383 5.12 14.97 -0.74
C ILE A 383 3.73 14.49 -0.31
N SER A 384 3.65 13.69 0.76
CA SER A 384 2.38 13.18 1.27
C SER A 384 1.46 14.30 1.76
N LEU A 385 2.02 15.28 2.50
CA LEU A 385 1.25 16.46 2.89
C LEU A 385 0.93 17.33 1.67
N ALA A 386 1.85 17.51 0.73
CA ALA A 386 1.59 18.29 -0.48
C ALA A 386 0.37 17.77 -1.25
N GLY A 387 0.27 16.43 -1.41
CA GLY A 387 -0.87 15.77 -2.03
C GLY A 387 -2.18 16.02 -1.29
N LEU A 388 -2.15 15.96 0.05
CA LEU A 388 -3.30 16.30 0.89
C LEU A 388 -3.70 17.78 0.73
N LEU A 389 -2.74 18.68 0.89
CA LEU A 389 -2.95 20.12 0.89
C LEU A 389 -3.45 20.62 -0.48
N ARG A 390 -3.00 20.01 -1.57
CA ARG A 390 -3.52 20.26 -2.92
C ARG A 390 -5.00 19.93 -3.06
N ALA A 391 -5.47 18.88 -2.39
CA ALA A 391 -6.89 18.52 -2.37
C ALA A 391 -7.72 19.42 -1.41
N GLN A 392 -7.08 20.30 -0.64
CA GLN A 392 -7.72 21.15 0.36
C GLN A 392 -7.43 22.63 0.09
N PRO A 393 -8.28 23.32 -0.70
CA PRO A 393 -8.06 24.73 -1.04
C PRO A 393 -8.31 25.70 0.13
N ASN A 394 -8.90 25.23 1.24
CA ASN A 394 -9.27 26.07 2.37
C ASN A 394 -8.10 26.26 3.36
N PRO A 395 -7.61 27.49 3.59
CA PRO A 395 -6.50 27.75 4.53
C PRO A 395 -6.78 27.32 5.97
N LYS A 396 -8.04 27.35 6.41
CA LYS A 396 -8.42 26.87 7.75
C LYS A 396 -8.15 25.38 7.92
N GLU A 397 -8.23 24.61 6.85
CA GLU A 397 -7.93 23.18 6.90
C GLU A 397 -6.43 22.92 7.05
N TRP A 398 -5.60 23.76 6.45
CA TRP A 398 -4.15 23.67 6.63
C TRP A 398 -3.74 23.95 8.07
N GLU A 399 -4.36 24.93 8.73
CA GLU A 399 -4.16 25.19 10.17
C GLU A 399 -4.58 24.00 11.02
N ARG A 400 -5.72 23.36 10.72
CA ARG A 400 -6.15 22.13 11.43
C ARG A 400 -5.15 21.00 11.27
N ILE A 401 -4.69 20.76 10.04
CA ILE A 401 -3.66 19.75 9.75
C ILE A 401 -2.39 20.04 10.56
N LEU A 402 -1.97 21.29 10.67
CA LEU A 402 -0.78 21.70 11.42
C LEU A 402 -0.89 21.47 12.93
N HIS A 403 -2.10 21.61 13.47
CA HIS A 403 -2.42 21.47 14.89
C HIS A 403 -3.00 20.09 15.26
N ALA A 404 -2.97 19.13 14.34
CA ALA A 404 -3.46 17.79 14.61
C ALA A 404 -2.61 17.07 15.68
N ASP A 405 -3.28 16.39 16.61
CA ASP A 405 -2.63 15.70 17.75
C ASP A 405 -1.58 14.66 17.31
N ILE A 406 -1.74 14.12 16.10
CA ILE A 406 -0.84 13.09 15.53
C ILE A 406 0.63 13.51 15.50
N TRP A 407 0.92 14.81 15.44
CA TRP A 407 2.30 15.31 15.44
C TRP A 407 3.02 15.12 16.79
N GLU A 408 2.26 14.94 17.86
CA GLU A 408 2.76 14.81 19.24
C GLU A 408 2.63 13.38 19.77
N MET A 409 2.03 12.47 18.99
CA MET A 409 1.85 11.08 19.38
C MET A 409 3.18 10.34 19.39
N PRO A 410 3.51 9.58 20.46
CA PRO A 410 4.71 8.77 20.49
C PRO A 410 4.63 7.67 19.42
N ASN A 411 5.76 7.38 18.77
CA ASN A 411 5.87 6.25 17.85
C ASN A 411 5.51 4.97 18.61
N ASN A 412 4.59 4.17 18.07
CA ASN A 412 4.29 2.86 18.59
C ASN A 412 5.38 1.87 18.14
N ASP A 413 5.84 1.02 19.05
CA ASP A 413 6.98 0.11 18.82
C ASP A 413 6.75 -0.93 17.70
N ASP A 414 5.49 -1.16 17.30
CA ASP A 414 5.13 -2.24 16.36
C ASP A 414 5.08 -1.81 14.88
N VAL A 415 4.72 -0.55 14.56
CA VAL A 415 4.65 -0.02 13.17
C VAL A 415 4.91 1.49 13.18
N GLU A 416 6.01 1.92 12.58
CA GLU A 416 6.37 3.34 12.46
C GLU A 416 5.60 3.99 11.28
N ILE A 417 4.39 4.48 11.55
CA ILE A 417 3.59 5.23 10.57
C ILE A 417 3.96 6.71 10.65
N LEU A 418 4.38 7.28 9.52
CA LEU A 418 4.63 8.71 9.45
C LEU A 418 3.33 9.50 9.70
N PRO A 419 3.31 10.48 10.61
CA PRO A 419 2.14 11.33 10.86
C PRO A 419 1.58 11.99 9.60
N SER A 420 2.45 12.42 8.68
CA SER A 420 2.08 13.00 7.39
C SER A 420 1.32 12.03 6.48
N LEU A 421 1.75 10.76 6.45
CA LEU A 421 1.08 9.70 5.70
C LEU A 421 -0.28 9.36 6.33
N TRP A 422 -0.34 9.28 7.65
CA TRP A 422 -1.59 9.07 8.37
C TRP A 422 -2.62 10.17 8.08
N LEU A 423 -2.19 11.43 8.07
CA LEU A 423 -3.05 12.56 7.71
C LEU A 423 -3.52 12.45 6.26
N SER A 424 -2.63 12.14 5.31
CA SER A 424 -3.02 11.94 3.91
C SER A 424 -4.11 10.87 3.76
N TYR A 425 -4.01 9.78 4.52
CA TYR A 425 -5.03 8.73 4.58
C TYR A 425 -6.32 9.17 5.27
N ARG A 426 -6.26 9.82 6.45
CA ARG A 426 -7.47 10.22 7.20
C ARG A 426 -8.40 11.07 6.35
N TYR A 427 -7.82 11.95 5.54
CA TYR A 427 -8.55 12.86 4.65
C TYR A 427 -8.92 12.26 3.29
N LEU A 428 -8.70 10.95 3.07
CA LEU A 428 -9.27 10.26 1.90
C LEU A 428 -10.78 10.12 2.08
N PRO A 429 -11.58 10.33 1.01
CA PRO A 429 -12.96 9.89 0.99
C PRO A 429 -13.10 8.39 1.32
N PRO A 430 -14.20 7.95 1.96
CA PRO A 430 -14.36 6.56 2.40
C PRO A 430 -14.20 5.51 1.31
N HIS A 431 -14.72 5.81 0.11
CA HIS A 431 -14.60 4.92 -1.05
C HIS A 431 -13.14 4.72 -1.46
N LEU A 432 -12.31 5.78 -1.40
CA LEU A 432 -10.87 5.67 -1.66
C LEU A 432 -10.12 4.97 -0.54
N LYS A 433 -10.54 5.14 0.73
CA LYS A 433 -9.93 4.42 1.87
C LYS A 433 -10.01 2.90 1.70
N ARG A 434 -11.16 2.38 1.25
CA ARG A 434 -11.34 0.95 0.96
C ARG A 434 -10.47 0.49 -0.22
N CYS A 435 -10.48 1.23 -1.33
CA CYS A 435 -9.65 0.93 -2.49
C CYS A 435 -8.15 0.92 -2.13
N PHE A 436 -7.70 1.91 -1.34
CA PHE A 436 -6.33 2.01 -0.84
C PHE A 436 -5.95 0.85 0.07
N ALA A 437 -6.80 0.50 1.04
CA ALA A 437 -6.55 -0.62 1.94
C ALA A 437 -6.49 -1.97 1.20
N TYR A 438 -7.32 -2.15 0.17
CA TYR A 438 -7.28 -3.34 -0.68
C TYR A 438 -5.92 -3.54 -1.35
N CYS A 439 -5.25 -2.45 -1.74
CA CYS A 439 -3.91 -2.52 -2.32
C CYS A 439 -2.82 -3.03 -1.36
N SER A 440 -3.11 -3.21 -0.07
CA SER A 440 -2.19 -3.88 0.87
C SER A 440 -1.93 -5.36 0.54
N LEU A 441 -2.73 -5.94 -0.35
CA LEU A 441 -2.53 -7.29 -0.89
C LEU A 441 -1.22 -7.42 -1.66
N PHE A 442 -0.82 -6.35 -2.34
CA PHE A 442 0.39 -6.38 -3.14
C PHE A 442 1.61 -6.34 -2.23
N PRO A 443 2.61 -7.22 -2.46
CA PRO A 443 3.85 -7.19 -1.70
C PRO A 443 4.62 -5.89 -1.97
N HIS A 444 5.63 -5.62 -1.14
CA HIS A 444 6.55 -4.50 -1.35
C HIS A 444 7.13 -4.54 -2.77
N ASP A 445 7.22 -3.36 -3.39
CA ASP A 445 7.70 -3.14 -4.76
C ASP A 445 6.93 -3.82 -5.90
N TYR A 446 5.72 -4.34 -5.64
CA TYR A 446 4.89 -4.91 -6.70
C TYR A 446 4.48 -3.82 -7.71
N GLU A 447 4.88 -3.98 -8.97
CA GLU A 447 4.44 -3.14 -10.08
C GLU A 447 3.10 -3.65 -10.62
N PHE A 448 2.03 -2.88 -10.39
CA PHE A 448 0.69 -3.17 -10.88
C PHE A 448 0.31 -2.29 -12.07
N ASP A 449 -0.54 -2.84 -12.92
CA ASP A 449 -1.18 -2.15 -14.02
C ASP A 449 -2.44 -1.41 -13.53
N LYS A 450 -2.74 -0.25 -14.14
CA LYS A 450 -3.86 0.59 -13.71
C LYS A 450 -5.20 -0.11 -14.01
N GLU A 451 -5.34 -0.62 -15.23
CA GLU A 451 -6.55 -1.26 -15.71
C GLU A 451 -6.82 -2.54 -14.92
N GLU A 452 -5.78 -3.34 -14.63
CA GLU A 452 -5.88 -4.52 -13.77
C GLU A 452 -6.40 -4.18 -12.36
N LEU A 453 -5.84 -3.14 -11.73
CA LEU A 453 -6.29 -2.73 -10.39
C LEU A 453 -7.74 -2.26 -10.37
N ILE A 454 -8.17 -1.50 -11.38
CA ILE A 454 -9.56 -1.05 -11.51
C ILE A 454 -10.50 -2.26 -11.67
N LEU A 455 -10.10 -3.28 -12.43
CA LEU A 455 -10.88 -4.52 -12.56
C LEU A 455 -11.00 -5.27 -11.23
N LEU A 456 -9.93 -5.30 -10.42
CA LEU A 456 -9.96 -5.89 -9.08
C LEU A 456 -10.91 -5.13 -8.15
N TRP A 457 -10.82 -3.79 -8.10
CA TRP A 457 -11.75 -2.97 -7.31
C TRP A 457 -13.21 -3.16 -7.73
N ARG A 458 -13.46 -3.31 -9.03
CA ARG A 458 -14.79 -3.61 -9.55
C ARG A 458 -15.27 -4.98 -9.11
N ALA A 459 -14.41 -6.01 -9.19
CA ALA A 459 -14.76 -7.38 -8.81
C ALA A 459 -15.17 -7.48 -7.33
N GLU A 460 -14.50 -6.70 -6.47
CA GLU A 460 -14.75 -6.63 -5.04
C GLU A 460 -15.81 -5.60 -4.64
N ASN A 461 -16.55 -5.05 -5.61
CA ASN A 461 -17.61 -4.07 -5.41
C ASN A 461 -17.16 -2.83 -4.59
N LEU A 462 -15.90 -2.40 -4.78
CA LEU A 462 -15.33 -1.23 -4.10
C LEU A 462 -15.64 0.09 -4.83
N LEU A 463 -16.15 0.01 -6.07
CA LEU A 463 -16.53 1.17 -6.88
C LEU A 463 -17.98 1.54 -6.60
N ALA A 464 -18.23 2.73 -6.05
CA ALA A 464 -19.58 3.23 -5.82
C ALA A 464 -20.16 3.81 -7.12
N ILE A 465 -20.69 2.93 -7.97
CA ILE A 465 -21.19 3.28 -9.31
C ILE A 465 -22.63 3.83 -9.20
N ARG A 466 -22.85 5.07 -9.64
CA ARG A 466 -24.20 5.64 -9.71
C ARG A 466 -24.89 5.29 -11.02
N LYS A 467 -26.21 5.43 -11.05
CA LYS A 467 -27.03 5.12 -12.23
C LYS A 467 -26.61 5.99 -13.43
N GLY A 468 -26.10 5.35 -14.47
CA GLY A 468 -25.67 5.99 -15.72
C GLY A 468 -24.16 6.24 -15.84
N GLU A 469 -23.38 5.98 -14.79
CA GLU A 469 -21.92 6.06 -14.83
C GLU A 469 -21.30 4.76 -15.35
N ARG A 470 -20.15 4.87 -16.03
CA ARG A 470 -19.38 3.69 -16.45
C ARG A 470 -18.43 3.27 -15.33
N PRO A 471 -18.40 1.99 -14.93
CA PRO A 471 -17.50 1.49 -13.88
C PRO A 471 -16.03 1.83 -14.13
N GLU A 472 -15.62 1.80 -15.40
CA GLU A 472 -14.25 2.09 -15.82
C GLU A 472 -13.88 3.56 -15.58
N GLU A 473 -14.82 4.50 -15.82
CA GLU A 473 -14.61 5.93 -15.55
C GLU A 473 -14.52 6.21 -14.06
N VAL A 474 -15.42 5.62 -13.26
CA VAL A 474 -15.40 5.76 -11.79
C VAL A 474 -14.11 5.20 -11.21
N GLY A 475 -13.68 4.02 -11.67
CA GLY A 475 -12.42 3.43 -11.25
C GLY A 475 -11.20 4.26 -11.67
N GLU A 476 -11.22 4.84 -12.86
CA GLU A 476 -10.17 5.74 -13.33
C GLU A 476 -10.09 7.02 -12.49
N ASP A 477 -11.23 7.62 -12.15
CA ASP A 477 -11.28 8.79 -11.26
C ASP A 477 -10.70 8.45 -9.88
N TYR A 478 -11.07 7.30 -9.31
CA TYR A 478 -10.54 6.87 -8.01
C TYR A 478 -9.03 6.63 -8.04
N PHE A 479 -8.55 5.98 -9.11
CA PHE A 479 -7.13 5.73 -9.31
C PHE A 479 -6.35 7.05 -9.43
N ASN A 480 -6.86 7.98 -10.25
CA ASN A 480 -6.23 9.26 -10.48
C ASN A 480 -6.19 10.12 -9.20
N ASP A 481 -7.20 10.04 -8.35
CA ASP A 481 -7.20 10.73 -7.04
C ASP A 481 -6.12 10.17 -6.09
N LEU A 482 -5.90 8.85 -6.07
CA LEU A 482 -4.82 8.22 -5.28
C LEU A 482 -3.43 8.60 -5.82
N VAL A 483 -3.28 8.70 -7.15
CA VAL A 483 -2.06 9.21 -7.80
C VAL A 483 -1.85 10.70 -7.47
N ALA A 484 -2.89 11.53 -7.53
CA ALA A 484 -2.81 12.95 -7.22
C ALA A 484 -2.40 13.21 -5.76
N ARG A 485 -2.75 12.30 -4.85
CA ARG A 485 -2.31 12.30 -3.46
C ARG A 485 -0.92 11.68 -3.24
N SER A 486 -0.22 11.34 -4.32
CA SER A 486 1.11 10.72 -4.30
C SER A 486 1.17 9.39 -3.51
N LEU A 487 0.04 8.68 -3.39
CA LEU A 487 -0.01 7.36 -2.76
C LEU A 487 0.46 6.28 -3.74
N PHE A 488 0.24 6.49 -5.05
CA PHE A 488 0.79 5.68 -6.12
C PHE A 488 1.84 6.47 -6.91
N ARG A 489 2.98 5.84 -7.18
CA ARG A 489 4.05 6.38 -8.01
C ARG A 489 4.11 5.63 -9.33
N ARG A 490 4.30 6.36 -10.44
CA ARG A 490 4.46 5.73 -11.75
C ARG A 490 5.93 5.35 -11.97
N THR A 491 6.14 4.16 -12.50
CA THR A 491 7.47 3.66 -12.85
C THR A 491 7.79 3.94 -14.32
N PRO A 492 9.07 3.89 -14.73
CA PRO A 492 9.46 4.07 -16.14
C PRO A 492 8.78 3.08 -17.09
N ASN A 493 8.38 1.90 -16.59
CA ASN A 493 7.67 0.87 -17.35
C ASN A 493 6.19 1.21 -17.61
N LEU A 494 5.77 2.45 -17.32
CA LEU A 494 4.38 2.93 -17.38
C LEU A 494 3.43 2.23 -16.40
N ARG A 495 3.96 1.42 -15.48
CA ARG A 495 3.23 0.77 -14.38
C ARG A 495 3.24 1.64 -13.13
N TYR A 496 2.59 1.17 -12.07
CA TYR A 496 2.49 1.88 -10.80
C TYR A 496 3.00 1.01 -9.64
N VAL A 497 3.53 1.68 -8.63
CA VAL A 497 4.04 1.05 -7.40
C VAL A 497 3.63 1.88 -6.19
N MET A 498 3.40 1.20 -5.07
CA MET A 498 3.20 1.82 -3.77
C MET A 498 4.53 1.87 -3.02
N HIS A 499 4.94 3.03 -2.52
CA HIS A 499 6.15 3.12 -1.68
C HIS A 499 5.95 2.30 -0.40
N ASP A 500 7.01 1.67 0.14
CA ASP A 500 6.89 0.76 1.30
C ASP A 500 6.18 1.37 2.50
N LEU A 501 6.53 2.58 2.94
CA LEU A 501 5.82 3.26 4.02
C LEU A 501 4.33 3.51 3.73
N VAL A 502 3.96 3.67 2.46
CA VAL A 502 2.55 3.77 2.04
C VAL A 502 1.90 2.38 2.07
N SER A 503 2.63 1.33 1.68
CA SER A 503 2.22 -0.08 1.82
C SER A 503 2.04 -0.48 3.28
N ASP A 504 2.94 -0.06 4.17
CA ASP A 504 2.87 -0.28 5.61
C ASP A 504 1.64 0.40 6.21
N LEU A 505 1.32 1.61 5.75
CA LEU A 505 0.07 2.28 6.10
C LEU A 505 -1.14 1.49 5.59
N ALA A 506 -1.13 1.03 4.33
CA ALA A 506 -2.21 0.23 3.76
C ALA A 506 -2.43 -1.07 4.55
N LYS A 507 -1.35 -1.78 4.90
CA LYS A 507 -1.35 -2.98 5.75
C LYS A 507 -1.84 -2.69 7.16
N PHE A 508 -1.47 -1.54 7.72
CA PHE A 508 -1.94 -1.13 9.04
C PHE A 508 -3.45 -0.93 9.07
N VAL A 509 -4.01 -0.25 8.05
CA VAL A 509 -5.45 0.06 7.99
C VAL A 509 -6.29 -1.16 7.56
N SER A 510 -5.75 -2.02 6.71
CA SER A 510 -6.38 -3.28 6.27
C SER A 510 -6.25 -4.41 7.30
N ALA A 511 -5.27 -4.34 8.18
CA ALA A 511 -5.03 -5.27 9.28
C ALA A 511 -4.99 -6.74 8.80
N GLU A 512 -5.72 -7.64 9.47
CA GLU A 512 -5.73 -9.08 9.17
C GLU A 512 -6.70 -9.46 8.03
N PHE A 513 -7.38 -8.49 7.42
CA PHE A 513 -8.41 -8.75 6.40
C PHE A 513 -7.84 -8.89 4.98
N CYS A 514 -6.73 -8.21 4.69
CA CYS A 514 -6.00 -8.31 3.43
C CYS A 514 -4.59 -8.82 3.73
N LEU A 515 -4.24 -10.00 3.24
CA LEU A 515 -2.96 -10.62 3.55
C LEU A 515 -2.20 -10.98 2.27
N SER A 516 -0.92 -10.64 2.23
CA SER A 516 0.04 -11.22 1.30
C SER A 516 0.66 -12.44 1.95
N TRP A 517 0.56 -13.60 1.30
CA TRP A 517 1.04 -14.87 1.81
C TRP A 517 2.29 -15.30 1.04
N ASP A 518 3.42 -15.34 1.74
CA ASP A 518 4.70 -15.89 1.29
C ASP A 518 5.11 -17.15 2.08
N GLU A 519 6.15 -17.85 1.64
CA GLU A 519 6.67 -19.06 2.29
C GLU A 519 7.14 -18.82 3.74
N TYR A 520 7.35 -17.56 4.12
CA TYR A 520 7.92 -17.17 5.42
C TYR A 520 6.87 -16.70 6.44
N ASN A 521 5.68 -16.28 6.01
CA ASN A 521 4.54 -15.91 6.87
C ASN A 521 3.49 -17.04 6.98
N SER A 522 3.92 -18.30 6.88
CA SER A 522 3.04 -19.47 7.01
C SER A 522 2.30 -19.53 8.36
N ASN A 523 2.90 -18.96 9.41
CA ASN A 523 2.42 -19.02 10.80
C ASN A 523 1.34 -17.98 11.14
N THR A 524 1.12 -16.98 10.31
CA THR A 524 0.09 -15.97 10.56
C THR A 524 -1.30 -16.61 10.40
N SER A 525 -2.16 -16.40 11.40
CA SER A 525 -3.54 -16.90 11.35
C SER A 525 -4.26 -16.29 10.15
N LYS A 526 -4.83 -17.14 9.30
CA LYS A 526 -5.59 -16.71 8.11
C LYS A 526 -7.09 -16.71 8.38
N SER A 527 -7.49 -16.96 9.62
CA SER A 527 -8.88 -17.17 10.00
C SER A 527 -9.80 -15.97 9.76
N LYS A 528 -9.23 -14.77 9.63
CA LYS A 528 -9.96 -13.51 9.39
C LYS A 528 -9.70 -12.91 8.01
N ALA A 529 -8.85 -13.55 7.21
CA ALA A 529 -8.47 -13.06 5.90
C ALA A 529 -9.67 -13.12 4.95
N ARG A 530 -9.96 -11.98 4.32
CA ARG A 530 -10.98 -11.82 3.27
C ARG A 530 -10.37 -11.81 1.89
N HIS A 531 -9.17 -11.26 1.78
CA HIS A 531 -8.46 -11.20 0.53
C HIS A 531 -7.04 -11.73 0.75
N LEU A 532 -6.60 -12.64 -0.11
CA LEU A 532 -5.28 -13.25 -0.07
C LEU A 532 -4.56 -13.06 -1.39
N PHE A 533 -3.31 -12.63 -1.34
CA PHE A 533 -2.38 -12.66 -2.46
C PHE A 533 -1.30 -13.71 -2.19
N LEU A 534 -1.23 -14.76 -3.00
CA LEU A 534 -0.22 -15.82 -2.89
C LEU A 534 1.05 -15.36 -3.61
N THR A 535 2.18 -15.29 -2.93
CA THR A 535 3.50 -15.10 -3.55
C THR A 535 4.30 -16.41 -3.61
N ALA A 536 3.91 -17.42 -2.82
CA ALA A 536 4.56 -18.71 -2.76
C ALA A 536 4.21 -19.60 -3.95
N LYS A 537 5.20 -20.34 -4.49
CA LYS A 537 4.99 -21.35 -5.54
C LYS A 537 4.30 -22.61 -5.01
N ILE A 538 4.43 -22.88 -3.72
CA ILE A 538 3.83 -24.03 -3.05
C ILE A 538 2.77 -23.54 -2.07
N VAL A 539 1.51 -23.84 -2.38
CA VAL A 539 0.38 -23.47 -1.55
C VAL A 539 0.10 -24.60 -0.55
N ASP A 540 0.21 -24.31 0.75
CA ASP A 540 -0.30 -25.22 1.78
C ASP A 540 -1.83 -25.13 1.84
N PHE A 541 -2.50 -26.04 1.12
CA PHE A 541 -3.96 -26.12 1.10
C PHE A 541 -4.58 -26.30 2.50
N LYS A 542 -3.84 -26.87 3.47
CA LYS A 542 -4.32 -27.00 4.85
C LYS A 542 -4.37 -25.64 5.54
N ALA A 543 -3.37 -24.78 5.32
CA ALA A 543 -3.41 -23.41 5.82
C ALA A 543 -4.47 -22.56 5.10
N LEU A 544 -4.71 -22.76 3.80
CA LEU A 544 -5.84 -22.11 3.09
C LEU A 544 -7.19 -22.51 3.68
N SER A 545 -7.37 -23.77 4.11
CA SER A 545 -8.64 -24.24 4.69
C SER A 545 -9.05 -23.51 5.98
N GLN A 546 -8.12 -22.79 6.62
CA GLN A 546 -8.39 -21.98 7.80
C GLN A 546 -9.04 -20.63 7.45
N ALA A 547 -8.90 -20.14 6.22
CA ALA A 547 -9.45 -18.88 5.74
C ALA A 547 -10.93 -19.01 5.38
N LYS A 548 -11.79 -19.12 6.40
CA LYS A 548 -13.23 -19.37 6.24
C LYS A 548 -14.01 -18.21 5.61
N TYR A 549 -13.48 -16.99 5.68
CA TYR A 549 -14.13 -15.77 5.19
C TYR A 549 -13.49 -15.24 3.90
N LEU A 550 -12.79 -16.11 3.16
CA LEU A 550 -12.03 -15.71 1.98
C LEU A 550 -12.96 -15.38 0.81
N HIS A 551 -12.91 -14.14 0.32
CA HIS A 551 -13.63 -13.63 -0.84
C HIS A 551 -12.75 -13.66 -2.10
N THR A 552 -11.47 -13.28 -1.97
CA THR A 552 -10.53 -13.20 -3.10
C THR A 552 -9.27 -13.99 -2.83
N LEU A 553 -8.83 -14.74 -3.84
CA LEU A 553 -7.51 -15.35 -3.89
C LEU A 553 -6.82 -14.94 -5.19
N LEU A 554 -5.76 -14.15 -5.08
CA LEU A 554 -4.89 -13.77 -6.18
C LEU A 554 -3.64 -14.65 -6.14
N ALA A 555 -3.20 -15.12 -7.31
CA ALA A 555 -1.97 -15.89 -7.44
C ALA A 555 -1.25 -15.47 -8.74
N PRO A 556 0.09 -15.27 -8.71
CA PRO A 556 0.89 -15.08 -9.90
C PRO A 556 0.85 -16.37 -10.71
N TYR A 557 0.41 -16.27 -11.96
CA TYR A 557 0.43 -17.36 -12.92
C TYR A 557 1.83 -17.64 -13.44
#